data_AF-A0A8S3W2G5-F1
#
_entry.id   AF-A0A8S3W2G5-F1
#
_cell.length_a   1.000
_cell.length_b   1.000
_cell.length_c   1.000
_cell.angle_alpha   90.00
_cell.angle_beta   90.00
_cell.angle_gamma   90.00
#
_symmetry.space_group_name_H-M   'P 1'
#
loop_
_entity.id
_entity.type
_entity.pdbx_description
1 polymer ?
#
loop_
_entity_poly.entity_id
_entity_poly.type
_entity_poly.pdbx_seq_one_letter_code
_entity_poly.pdbx_strand_id
1 'polypeptide(L)'
;MDKCFVACGCDDQEGVTTGDLDRFTDKIENVLNDEKGRRLFRNFMFTTKMNDGRRTLDFLEHIERLLSYSDDAASASYRNYLRDYDRLMDEAERIEELDFATMERLAIARDSENKEDMIDVLKLVKVEAIKALRREYNAFRRHFIPSK
;
A
#
# COMPACT_ATOMS: atom_id res chain seq x y z
N MET A 1 -3.09 8.63 35.68
CA MET A 1 -2.03 7.59 35.62
C MET A 1 -1.89 7.21 34.17
N ASP A 2 -1.06 7.98 33.47
CA ASP A 2 -0.78 7.82 32.05
C ASP A 2 0.06 6.56 31.85
N LYS A 3 -0.53 5.54 31.24
CA LYS A 3 0.21 4.37 30.78
C LYS A 3 0.98 4.78 29.52
N CYS A 4 2.18 5.32 29.74
CA CYS A 4 3.21 5.46 28.73
C CYS A 4 3.52 4.06 28.16
N PHE A 5 3.11 3.79 26.93
CA PHE A 5 3.55 2.63 26.16
C PHE A 5 5.00 2.87 25.71
N VAL A 6 5.95 2.69 26.64
CA VAL A 6 7.37 2.58 26.28
C VAL A 6 7.61 1.14 25.86
N ALA A 7 7.34 0.85 24.59
CA ALA A 7 7.90 -0.31 23.91
C ALA A 7 9.22 0.13 23.26
N CYS A 8 10.32 -0.40 23.80
CA CYS A 8 11.71 -0.24 23.42
C CYS A 8 12.00 0.08 21.93
N GLY A 9 12.72 1.19 21.72
CA GLY A 9 13.96 1.18 20.94
C GLY A 9 13.85 1.34 19.43
N CYS A 10 13.70 2.59 18.99
CA CYS A 10 14.14 3.27 17.75
C CYS A 10 13.11 4.39 17.46
N ASP A 11 13.54 5.54 16.98
CA ASP A 11 12.84 6.85 16.89
C ASP A 11 11.54 6.90 16.03
N ASP A 12 10.82 5.80 15.89
CA ASP A 12 9.80 5.58 14.85
C ASP A 12 8.38 6.04 15.23
N GLN A 13 8.14 6.38 16.50
CA GLN A 13 6.86 6.93 16.98
C GLN A 13 6.88 8.46 17.15
N GLU A 14 7.97 9.13 16.74
CA GLU A 14 8.10 10.57 16.92
C GLU A 14 6.93 11.32 16.24
N GLY A 15 6.05 11.90 17.06
CA GLY A 15 4.87 12.64 16.60
C GLY A 15 3.63 11.80 16.25
N VAL A 16 3.54 10.53 16.64
CA VAL A 16 2.29 9.74 16.64
C VAL A 16 1.62 9.87 18.01
N THR A 17 0.42 10.43 18.04
CA THR A 17 -0.36 10.61 19.28
C THR A 17 -1.22 9.38 19.59
N THR A 18 -1.74 9.29 20.82
CA THR A 18 -2.75 8.28 21.17
C THR A 18 -4.00 8.39 20.28
N GLY A 19 -4.40 9.61 19.91
CA GLY A 19 -5.52 9.82 18.99
C GLY A 19 -5.22 9.34 17.57
N ASP A 20 -3.97 9.47 17.11
CA ASP A 20 -3.54 8.90 15.84
C ASP A 20 -3.61 7.37 15.87
N LEU A 21 -3.14 6.73 16.95
CA LEU A 21 -3.20 5.27 17.11
C LEU A 21 -4.64 4.76 17.12
N ASP A 22 -5.54 5.43 17.83
CA ASP A 22 -6.97 5.05 17.86
C ASP A 22 -7.57 5.12 16.44
N ARG A 23 -7.32 6.23 15.72
CA ARG A 23 -7.73 6.39 14.32
C ARG A 23 -7.11 5.34 13.40
N PHE A 24 -5.81 5.08 13.51
CA PHE A 24 -5.09 4.12 12.67
C PHE A 24 -5.51 2.67 12.95
N THR A 25 -5.98 2.35 14.15
CA THR A 25 -6.41 1.00 14.51
C THR A 25 -7.91 0.75 14.32
N ASP A 26 -8.67 1.76 13.88
CA ASP A 26 -10.09 1.64 13.53
C ASP A 26 -10.27 0.87 12.21
N LYS A 27 -9.75 1.41 11.10
CA LYS A 27 -9.84 0.82 9.75
C LYS A 27 -8.56 1.03 8.94
N ILE A 28 -8.29 0.10 8.01
CA ILE A 28 -7.04 0.06 7.24
C ILE A 28 -6.86 1.33 6.39
N GLU A 29 -7.95 1.91 5.89
CA GLU A 29 -7.93 3.12 5.08
C GLU A 29 -7.38 4.32 5.86
N ASN A 30 -7.56 4.37 7.18
CA ASN A 30 -7.00 5.45 8.00
C ASN A 30 -5.47 5.38 8.07
N VAL A 31 -4.92 4.16 7.99
CA VAL A 31 -3.46 3.94 7.91
C VAL A 31 -2.95 4.26 6.52
N LEU A 32 -3.62 3.73 5.50
CA LEU A 32 -3.12 3.79 4.12
C LEU A 32 -3.24 5.19 3.50
N ASN A 33 -4.22 6.00 3.91
CA ASN A 33 -4.38 7.35 3.37
C ASN A 33 -3.57 8.43 4.11
N ASP A 34 -2.92 8.09 5.23
CA ASP A 34 -2.15 9.03 6.05
C ASP A 34 -0.66 8.69 5.98
N GLU A 35 0.20 9.69 5.71
CA GLU A 35 1.64 9.46 5.60
C GLU A 35 2.26 8.92 6.89
N LYS A 36 1.85 9.44 8.05
CA LYS A 36 2.31 8.95 9.35
C LYS A 36 1.78 7.53 9.58
N GLY A 37 0.53 7.27 9.21
CA GLY A 37 -0.08 5.95 9.26
C GLY A 37 0.70 4.91 8.46
N ARG A 38 0.98 5.20 7.17
CA ARG A 38 1.77 4.33 6.30
C ARG A 38 3.17 4.09 6.84
N ARG A 39 3.86 5.13 7.32
CA ARG A 39 5.20 5.00 7.92
C ARG A 39 5.18 4.09 9.14
N LEU A 40 4.24 4.30 10.05
CA LEU A 40 4.09 3.47 11.25
C LEU A 40 3.79 2.01 10.89
N PHE A 41 2.91 1.78 9.91
CA PHE A 41 2.55 0.43 9.46
C PHE A 41 3.71 -0.29 8.76
N ARG A 42 4.45 0.41 7.90
CA ARG A 42 5.69 -0.07 7.28
C ARG A 42 6.73 -0.46 8.32
N ASN A 43 6.93 0.37 9.34
CA ASN A 43 7.86 0.09 10.45
C ASN A 43 7.41 -1.11 11.29
N PHE A 44 6.12 -1.23 11.57
CA PHE A 44 5.56 -2.42 12.21
C PHE A 44 5.85 -3.69 11.40
N MET A 45 5.60 -3.69 10.09
CA MET A 45 5.88 -4.84 9.24
C MET A 45 7.39 -5.14 9.14
N PHE A 46 8.24 -4.11 9.19
CA PHE A 46 9.70 -4.28 9.25
C PHE A 46 10.12 -5.00 10.53
N THR A 47 9.68 -4.52 11.70
CA THR A 47 10.08 -5.06 13.00
C THR A 47 9.53 -6.47 13.25
N THR A 48 8.33 -6.76 12.72
CA THR A 48 7.70 -8.09 12.80
C THR A 48 8.07 -9.05 11.67
N LYS A 49 8.97 -8.64 10.76
CA LYS A 49 9.46 -9.43 9.62
C LYS A 49 8.37 -9.89 8.65
N MET A 50 7.32 -9.08 8.48
CA MET A 50 6.24 -9.31 7.50
C MET A 50 6.66 -8.83 6.11
N ASN A 51 7.59 -9.57 5.49
CA ASN A 51 8.19 -9.18 4.21
C ASN A 51 7.17 -9.04 3.07
N ASP A 52 6.17 -9.91 3.05
CA ASP A 52 5.17 -9.97 1.99
C ASP A 52 4.27 -8.74 2.03
N GLY A 53 3.74 -8.40 3.21
CA GLY A 53 2.98 -7.17 3.39
C GLY A 53 3.76 -5.90 3.08
N ARG A 54 5.09 -5.86 3.30
CA ARG A 54 5.90 -4.72 2.86
C ARG A 54 5.94 -4.60 1.34
N ARG A 55 6.13 -5.71 0.63
CA ARG A 55 6.09 -5.74 -0.84
C ARG A 55 4.73 -5.29 -1.35
N THR A 56 3.64 -5.76 -0.73
CA THR A 56 2.28 -5.37 -1.07
C THR A 56 2.01 -3.88 -0.80
N LEU A 57 2.59 -3.31 0.27
CA LEU A 57 2.49 -1.88 0.55
C LEU A 57 3.28 -1.04 -0.49
N ASP A 58 4.49 -1.45 -0.86
CA ASP A 58 5.27 -0.81 -1.92
C ASP A 58 4.52 -0.83 -3.25
N PHE A 59 3.95 -1.98 -3.59
CA PHE A 59 3.10 -2.16 -4.76
C PHE A 59 1.88 -1.23 -4.75
N LEU A 60 1.19 -1.12 -3.61
CA LEU A 60 0.07 -0.20 -3.44
C LEU A 60 0.47 1.26 -3.65
N GLU A 61 1.59 1.69 -3.08
CA GLU A 61 2.12 3.06 -3.26
C GLU A 61 2.48 3.33 -4.73
N HIS A 62 2.99 2.32 -5.45
CA HIS A 62 3.25 2.42 -6.89
C HIS A 62 1.94 2.60 -7.69
N ILE A 63 0.88 1.84 -7.36
CA ILE A 63 -0.44 2.05 -7.98
C ILE A 63 -0.93 3.48 -7.76
N GLU A 64 -0.81 4.02 -6.54
CA GLU A 64 -1.24 5.39 -6.23
C GLU A 64 -0.44 6.46 -7.01
N ARG A 65 0.85 6.24 -7.23
CA ARG A 65 1.68 7.09 -8.09
C ARG A 65 1.21 7.06 -9.55
N LEU A 66 0.87 5.89 -10.09
CA LEU A 66 0.34 5.78 -11.45
C LEU A 66 -1.05 6.40 -11.58
N LEU A 67 -1.91 6.24 -10.57
CA LEU A 67 -3.24 6.86 -10.55
C LEU A 67 -3.20 8.39 -10.41
N SER A 68 -2.16 8.93 -9.78
CA SER A 68 -1.95 10.38 -9.64
C SER A 68 -1.15 11.01 -10.78
N TYR A 69 -0.80 10.23 -11.80
CA TYR A 69 0.03 10.68 -12.92
C TYR A 69 -0.69 11.74 -13.78
N SER A 70 -0.24 12.99 -13.73
CA SER A 70 -0.76 14.09 -14.55
C SER A 70 -0.07 14.15 -15.91
N ASP A 71 -0.84 14.46 -16.96
CA ASP A 71 -0.35 14.52 -18.36
C ASP A 71 0.25 15.89 -18.73
N ASP A 72 0.76 16.64 -17.76
CA ASP A 72 1.12 18.06 -17.94
C ASP A 72 2.27 18.32 -18.94
N ALA A 73 2.87 17.29 -19.56
CA ALA A 73 3.86 17.47 -20.63
C ALA A 73 4.00 16.29 -21.62
N ALA A 74 3.33 16.35 -22.78
CA ALA A 74 3.68 15.68 -24.05
C ALA A 74 3.92 14.14 -24.07
N SER A 75 4.10 13.58 -25.27
CA SER A 75 4.27 12.13 -25.54
C SER A 75 5.39 11.41 -24.77
N ALA A 76 6.38 12.16 -24.24
CA ALA A 76 7.39 11.61 -23.34
C ALA A 76 6.81 11.21 -21.98
N SER A 77 5.78 11.90 -21.52
CA SER A 77 5.03 11.58 -20.29
C SER A 77 4.33 10.22 -20.43
N TYR A 78 3.63 9.98 -21.53
CA TYR A 78 2.93 8.70 -21.72
C TYR A 78 3.88 7.49 -21.82
N ARG A 79 5.03 7.62 -22.50
CA ARG A 79 6.03 6.52 -22.53
C ARG A 79 6.60 6.21 -21.14
N ASN A 80 6.78 7.23 -20.30
CA ASN A 80 7.21 7.02 -18.92
C ASN A 80 6.12 6.32 -18.11
N TYR A 81 4.85 6.69 -18.31
CA TYR A 81 3.70 6.00 -17.70
C TYR A 81 3.67 4.52 -18.07
N LEU A 82 3.81 4.17 -19.37
CA LEU A 82 3.84 2.79 -19.82
C LEU A 82 5.00 2.00 -19.19
N ARG A 83 6.20 2.59 -19.14
CA ARG A 83 7.36 1.95 -18.51
C ARG A 83 7.15 1.73 -17.00
N ASP A 84 6.55 2.68 -16.31
CA ASP A 84 6.26 2.54 -14.89
C ASP A 84 5.13 1.53 -14.65
N TYR A 85 4.16 1.42 -15.56
CA TYR A 85 3.17 0.34 -15.55
C TYR A 85 3.80 -1.04 -15.78
N ASP A 86 4.75 -1.17 -16.71
CA ASP A 86 5.47 -2.43 -16.94
C ASP A 86 6.22 -2.88 -15.67
N ARG A 87 6.86 -1.94 -14.96
CA ARG A 87 7.49 -2.20 -13.65
C ARG A 87 6.49 -2.63 -12.59
N LEU A 88 5.30 -2.02 -12.57
CA LEU A 88 4.23 -2.42 -11.67
C LEU A 88 3.80 -3.87 -11.94
N MET A 89 3.72 -4.30 -13.20
CA MET A 89 3.41 -5.69 -13.54
C MET A 89 4.49 -6.66 -13.03
N ASP A 90 5.77 -6.31 -13.18
CA ASP A 90 6.88 -7.10 -12.62
C ASP A 90 6.82 -7.21 -11.08
N GLU A 91 6.31 -6.18 -10.40
CA GLU A 91 6.07 -6.19 -8.96
C GLU A 91 4.88 -7.06 -8.59
N ALA A 92 3.79 -7.00 -9.37
CA ALA A 92 2.56 -7.75 -9.15
C ALA A 92 2.81 -9.27 -9.18
N GLU A 93 3.69 -9.76 -10.07
CA GLU A 93 4.10 -11.17 -10.12
C GLU A 93 4.72 -11.70 -8.82
N ARG A 94 5.21 -10.80 -7.95
CA ARG A 94 5.86 -11.14 -6.68
C ARG A 94 4.91 -11.05 -5.49
N ILE A 95 3.63 -10.73 -5.71
CA ILE A 95 2.59 -10.66 -4.68
C ILE A 95 1.77 -11.94 -4.74
N GLU A 96 1.90 -12.80 -3.72
CA GLU A 96 1.27 -14.12 -3.70
C GLU A 96 -0.26 -14.06 -3.69
N GLU A 97 -0.82 -12.98 -3.15
CA GLU A 97 -2.26 -12.78 -3.06
C GLU A 97 -2.91 -12.32 -4.37
N LEU A 98 -2.13 -11.92 -5.38
CA LEU A 98 -2.67 -11.55 -6.69
C LEU A 98 -2.86 -12.79 -7.56
N ASP A 99 -4.10 -13.05 -7.91
CA ASP A 99 -4.46 -14.22 -8.72
C ASP A 99 -4.16 -14.00 -10.21
N PHE A 100 -4.18 -15.11 -10.95
CA PHE A 100 -4.01 -15.10 -12.40
C PHE A 100 -4.99 -14.15 -13.11
N ALA A 101 -6.23 -14.07 -12.64
CA ALA A 101 -7.23 -13.19 -13.24
C ALA A 101 -6.89 -11.70 -13.05
N THR A 102 -6.21 -11.33 -11.96
CA THR A 102 -5.73 -9.97 -11.74
C THR A 102 -4.56 -9.65 -12.68
N MET A 103 -3.62 -10.58 -12.83
CA MET A 103 -2.50 -10.45 -13.76
C MET A 103 -2.95 -10.37 -15.22
N GLU A 104 -3.92 -11.18 -15.61
CA GLU A 104 -4.51 -11.17 -16.95
C GLU A 104 -5.16 -9.81 -17.27
N ARG A 105 -5.86 -9.21 -16.31
CA ARG A 105 -6.44 -7.86 -16.47
C ARG A 105 -5.39 -6.78 -16.67
N LEU A 106 -4.29 -6.84 -15.90
CA LEU A 106 -3.16 -5.92 -16.07
C LEU A 106 -2.54 -6.05 -17.47
N ALA A 107 -2.31 -7.27 -17.94
CA ALA A 107 -1.76 -7.53 -19.27
C ALA A 107 -2.69 -7.03 -20.39
N ILE A 108 -3.99 -7.35 -20.34
CA ILE A 108 -4.97 -6.91 -21.34
C ILE A 108 -5.05 -5.38 -21.40
N ALA A 109 -5.08 -4.70 -20.25
CA ALA A 109 -5.10 -3.25 -20.22
C ALA A 109 -3.79 -2.63 -20.73
N ARG A 110 -2.66 -3.26 -20.47
CA ARG A 110 -1.37 -2.81 -21.00
C ARG A 110 -1.29 -2.94 -22.52
N ASP A 111 -1.86 -4.03 -23.07
CA ASP A 111 -1.90 -4.31 -24.51
C ASP A 111 -2.86 -3.39 -25.27
N SER A 112 -3.89 -2.84 -24.60
CA SER A 112 -4.79 -1.87 -25.24
C SER A 112 -4.12 -0.51 -25.50
N GLU A 113 -3.00 -0.24 -24.82
CA GLU A 113 -2.31 1.06 -24.78
C GLU A 113 -3.27 2.24 -24.54
N ASN A 114 -4.39 1.98 -23.86
CA ASN A 114 -5.37 2.98 -23.49
C ASN A 114 -5.20 3.31 -22.00
N LYS A 115 -4.78 4.54 -21.71
CA LYS A 115 -4.56 5.03 -20.35
C LYS A 115 -5.80 4.91 -19.46
N GLU A 116 -7.00 5.14 -20.01
CA GLU A 116 -8.25 5.05 -19.23
C GLU A 116 -8.52 3.60 -18.80
N ASP A 117 -8.36 2.63 -19.71
CA ASP A 117 -8.49 1.21 -19.39
C ASP A 117 -7.47 0.78 -18.33
N MET A 118 -6.22 1.24 -18.48
CA MET A 118 -5.14 1.00 -17.51
C MET A 118 -5.48 1.58 -16.14
N ILE A 119 -6.00 2.81 -16.07
CA ILE A 119 -6.45 3.46 -14.83
C ILE A 119 -7.57 2.66 -14.17
N ASP A 120 -8.54 2.17 -14.93
CA ASP A 120 -9.67 1.41 -14.38
C ASP A 120 -9.22 0.06 -13.82
N VAL A 121 -8.31 -0.63 -14.50
CA VAL A 121 -7.69 -1.84 -13.94
C VAL A 121 -6.87 -1.53 -12.69
N LEU A 122 -6.09 -0.45 -12.67
CA LEU A 122 -5.32 -0.05 -11.48
C LEU A 122 -6.22 0.20 -10.26
N LYS A 123 -7.41 0.80 -10.44
CA LYS A 123 -8.39 0.97 -9.35
C LYS A 123 -8.88 -0.37 -8.80
N LEU A 124 -9.08 -1.37 -9.65
CA LEU A 124 -9.47 -2.72 -9.23
C LEU A 124 -8.33 -3.41 -8.48
N VAL A 125 -7.11 -3.38 -9.05
CA VAL A 125 -5.92 -3.99 -8.45
C VAL A 125 -5.59 -3.33 -7.11
N LYS A 126 -5.82 -2.02 -6.96
CA LYS A 126 -5.71 -1.31 -5.68
C LYS A 126 -6.57 -1.96 -4.60
N VAL A 127 -7.81 -2.33 -4.93
CA VAL A 127 -8.72 -2.99 -3.97
C VAL A 127 -8.20 -4.35 -3.56
N GLU A 128 -7.64 -5.13 -4.50
CA GLU A 128 -7.03 -6.42 -4.19
C GLU A 128 -5.78 -6.29 -3.33
N ALA A 129 -4.90 -5.32 -3.61
CA ALA A 129 -3.73 -5.04 -2.77
C ALA A 129 -4.12 -4.64 -1.33
N ILE A 130 -5.17 -3.81 -1.17
CA ILE A 130 -5.69 -3.46 0.17
C ILE A 130 -6.24 -4.70 0.89
N LYS A 131 -6.91 -5.61 0.17
CA LYS A 131 -7.38 -6.88 0.75
C LYS A 131 -6.22 -7.76 1.20
N ALA A 132 -5.16 -7.86 0.41
CA ALA A 132 -3.95 -8.62 0.75
C ALA A 132 -3.31 -8.11 2.06
N LEU A 133 -3.26 -6.79 2.27
CA LEU A 133 -2.73 -6.17 3.50
C LEU A 133 -3.59 -6.37 4.77
N ARG A 134 -4.78 -6.99 4.67
CA ARG A 134 -5.68 -7.16 5.83
C ARG A 134 -5.08 -8.01 6.93
N ARG A 135 -4.25 -9.00 6.57
CA ARG A 135 -3.60 -9.88 7.55
C ARG A 135 -2.64 -9.08 8.44
N GLU A 136 -1.77 -8.30 7.81
CA GLU A 136 -0.79 -7.44 8.47
C GLU A 136 -1.49 -6.34 9.25
N TYR A 137 -2.54 -5.73 8.68
CA TYR A 137 -3.34 -4.74 9.38
C TYR A 137 -4.00 -5.31 10.64
N ASN A 138 -4.54 -6.52 10.58
CA ASN A 138 -5.09 -7.16 11.78
C ASN A 138 -4.03 -7.44 12.85
N ALA A 139 -2.81 -7.81 12.46
CA ALA A 139 -1.70 -7.97 13.38
C ALA A 139 -1.25 -6.63 13.99
N PHE A 140 -1.19 -5.59 13.16
CA PHE A 140 -0.92 -4.21 13.56
C PHE A 140 -1.93 -3.73 14.62
N ARG A 141 -3.23 -3.91 14.37
CA ARG A 141 -4.27 -3.57 15.35
C ARG A 141 -4.09 -4.28 16.68
N ARG A 142 -3.82 -5.59 16.65
CA ARG A 142 -3.60 -6.38 17.89
C ARG A 142 -2.34 -5.96 18.65
N HIS A 143 -1.34 -5.43 17.95
CA HIS A 143 -0.12 -4.94 18.57
C HIS A 143 -0.37 -3.66 19.38
N PHE A 144 -1.22 -2.76 18.88
CA PHE A 144 -1.49 -1.46 19.50
C PHE A 144 -2.77 -1.40 20.35
N ILE A 145 -3.72 -2.32 20.16
CA ILE A 145 -4.91 -2.47 21.00
C ILE A 145 -4.63 -3.56 22.04
N PRO A 146 -4.52 -3.22 23.35
CA PRO A 146 -4.37 -4.22 24.39
C PRO A 146 -5.55 -5.19 24.38
N SER A 147 -5.26 -6.50 24.38
CA SER A 147 -6.31 -7.48 24.68
C SER A 147 -6.83 -7.21 26.09
N LYS A 148 -8.15 -7.01 26.22
CA LYS A 148 -8.82 -6.88 27.53
C LYS A 148 -8.73 -8.20 28.30
#